data_AF-A0A918APN7-F1
#
_entry.id   AF-A0A918APN7-F1
#
_cell.length_a   1.000
_cell.length_b   1.000
_cell.length_c   1.000
_cell.angle_alpha   90.00
_cell.angle_beta   90.00
_cell.angle_gamma   90.00
#
_symmetry.space_group_name_H-M   'P 1'
#
loop_
_entity.id
_entity.type
_entity.pdbx_description
1 polymer ?
#
loop_
_entity_poly.entity_id
_entity_poly.type
_entity_poly.pdbx_seq_one_letter_code
_entity_poly.pdbx_strand_id
1 'polypeptide(L)'
;MSPATTRLRAALATSVAGALLTALGPVLRVVDPSAPPAFTAWPLLAPLALAPVAAAALLLSRGRTSAAAAALVAIGAFAPGAALRDLQLAVAPTGAARPELFRQTSLTAPTPTTGLWLLLAGHALILVAALLAATAPGEPDGGAGRPRFGRTATAGVIAAVGLLMAPFTATDALIPVRGALDSPALVMAGGALLAAAAALVGVVAASAADAERRRGALLSGAAVLLGLALPPVAAGLLVDGLGLAAGPFLVLVGAVVFAWPETERPDRAVELPGGRRLHRVAAGLGLLAAAAAAAGAAAPQLTLPEGLAQPNDYAARPLWPAAALVAALALALLARTAVRPAFAVALVVLPMTAAGALDAAFAATRVQSVQPGPGVWFTALSVLVAAVAAVAAAVAGSVERDEDGAAPQGRVPLPPLAATLIAALLAVGAFVLPVLRAADFVAIGALDLRIGSWGLLLALATVLAAAAVAPRARPGRGAAVLLGAALVLAVRALEYPLTAARAQDATPGPGLWLALAGALAFTAACALNTTRRTTSR
;
A
#
# COMPACT_ATOMS: atom_id res chain seq x y z
N MET A 1 23.77 -26.12 -9.40
CA MET A 1 22.84 -25.24 -8.64
C MET A 1 21.80 -24.70 -9.61
N SER A 2 20.52 -24.68 -9.25
CA SER A 2 19.50 -24.10 -10.12
C SER A 2 19.60 -22.56 -10.12
N PRO A 3 19.27 -21.89 -11.23
CA PRO A 3 19.29 -20.42 -11.31
C PRO A 3 18.36 -19.74 -10.28
N ALA A 4 17.30 -20.43 -9.83
CA ALA A 4 16.39 -19.96 -8.79
C ALA A 4 17.09 -19.84 -7.42
N THR A 5 17.89 -20.85 -7.04
CA THR A 5 18.64 -20.84 -5.77
C THR A 5 19.71 -19.75 -5.76
N THR A 6 20.37 -19.48 -6.88
CA THR A 6 21.37 -18.40 -6.99
C THR A 6 20.74 -17.02 -6.77
N ARG A 7 19.58 -16.76 -7.37
CA ARG A 7 18.85 -15.49 -7.18
C ARG A 7 18.38 -15.30 -5.74
N LEU A 8 17.85 -16.36 -5.11
CA LEU A 8 17.40 -16.29 -3.72
C LEU A 8 18.56 -16.03 -2.75
N ARG A 9 19.75 -16.60 -3.01
CA ARG A 9 20.97 -16.30 -2.24
C ARG A 9 21.43 -14.85 -2.45
N ALA A 10 21.36 -14.34 -3.68
CA ALA A 10 21.66 -12.94 -3.94
C ALA A 10 20.67 -12.02 -3.20
N ALA A 11 19.37 -12.31 -3.27
CA ALA A 11 18.34 -11.59 -2.51
C ALA A 11 18.64 -11.61 -1.00
N LEU A 12 18.99 -12.76 -0.44
CA LEU A 12 19.37 -12.86 0.97
C LEU A 12 20.60 -12.03 1.29
N ALA A 13 21.67 -12.11 0.49
CA ALA A 13 22.90 -11.34 0.69
C ALA A 13 22.63 -9.82 0.64
N THR A 14 21.82 -9.37 -0.32
CA THR A 14 21.38 -7.97 -0.41
C THR A 14 20.58 -7.57 0.83
N SER A 15 19.69 -8.44 1.32
CA SER A 15 18.91 -8.18 2.54
C SER A 15 19.78 -8.13 3.80
N VAL A 16 20.82 -8.97 3.88
CA VAL A 16 21.80 -8.95 4.99
C VAL A 16 22.57 -7.64 5.00
N ALA A 17 23.07 -7.21 3.84
CA ALA A 17 23.72 -5.91 3.70
C ALA A 17 22.77 -4.78 4.12
N GLY A 18 21.52 -4.81 3.66
CA GLY A 18 20.50 -3.83 4.06
C GLY A 18 20.27 -3.79 5.57
N ALA A 19 20.10 -4.94 6.21
CA ALA A 19 19.90 -5.03 7.66
C ALA A 19 21.11 -4.53 8.46
N LEU A 20 22.34 -4.85 8.02
CA LEU A 20 23.56 -4.35 8.63
C LEU A 20 23.65 -2.82 8.54
N LEU A 21 23.31 -2.22 7.39
CA LEU A 21 23.27 -0.77 7.26
C LEU A 21 22.21 -0.13 8.16
N THR A 22 21.01 -0.72 8.26
CA THR A 22 19.98 -0.23 9.18
C THR A 22 20.39 -0.35 10.66
N ALA A 23 21.18 -1.37 11.03
CA ALA A 23 21.70 -1.54 12.38
C ALA A 23 22.84 -0.56 12.70
N LEU A 24 23.70 -0.25 11.71
CA LEU A 24 24.82 0.69 11.85
C LEU A 24 24.38 2.15 11.90
N GLY A 25 23.27 2.51 11.25
CA GLY A 25 22.76 3.88 11.19
C GLY A 25 22.64 4.56 12.58
N PRO A 26 21.92 3.96 13.54
CA PRO A 26 21.82 4.49 14.90
C PRO A 26 23.16 4.54 15.65
N VAL A 27 24.08 3.61 15.39
CA VAL A 27 25.42 3.57 16.00
C VAL A 27 26.27 4.76 15.56
N LEU A 28 26.21 5.12 14.28
CA LEU A 28 26.93 6.27 13.72
C LEU A 28 26.20 7.61 13.94
N ARG A 29 25.11 7.60 14.71
CA ARG A 29 24.16 8.70 14.92
C ARG A 29 23.48 9.13 13.63
N VAL A 30 22.19 9.39 13.72
CA VAL A 30 21.35 9.77 12.56
C VAL A 30 21.31 11.30 12.37
N VAL A 31 21.54 12.03 13.47
CA VAL A 31 21.65 13.48 13.49
C VAL A 31 22.90 13.91 14.26
N ASP A 32 23.25 15.19 14.16
CA ASP A 32 24.40 15.75 14.83
C ASP A 32 24.29 15.74 16.38
N PRO A 33 25.41 15.92 17.11
CA PRO A 33 25.45 15.80 18.56
C PRO A 33 24.59 16.80 19.35
N SER A 34 24.03 17.83 18.72
CA SER A 34 23.12 18.79 19.38
C SER A 34 21.82 18.15 19.89
N ALA A 35 21.43 17.01 19.32
CA ALA A 35 20.23 16.25 19.71
C ALA A 35 20.58 14.77 19.91
N PRO A 36 21.18 14.37 21.04
CA PRO A 36 21.49 12.97 21.30
C PRO A 36 20.21 12.12 21.42
N PRO A 37 20.29 10.79 21.22
CA PRO A 37 19.15 9.89 21.47
C PRO A 37 18.73 9.96 22.94
N ALA A 38 17.43 9.77 23.20
CA ALA A 38 16.87 9.85 24.55
C ALA A 38 17.37 8.73 25.47
N PHE A 39 17.82 7.62 24.90
CA PHE A 39 18.42 6.48 25.59
C PHE A 39 19.37 5.73 24.65
N THR A 40 20.23 4.87 25.19
CA THR A 40 21.14 4.02 24.39
C THR A 40 20.36 2.92 23.67
N ALA A 41 19.80 3.24 22.49
CA ALA A 41 18.89 2.36 21.77
C ALA A 41 19.56 1.30 20.89
N TRP A 42 20.84 1.45 20.53
CA TRP A 42 21.52 0.54 19.60
C TRP A 42 21.50 -0.95 20.03
N PRO A 43 21.60 -1.33 21.32
CA PRO A 43 21.53 -2.74 21.73
C PRO A 43 20.16 -3.36 21.46
N LEU A 44 19.11 -2.52 21.36
CA LEU A 44 17.75 -2.93 21.00
C LEU A 44 17.55 -2.89 19.48
N LEU A 45 18.00 -1.82 18.81
CA LEU A 45 17.75 -1.61 17.38
C LEU A 45 18.52 -2.59 16.49
N ALA A 46 19.78 -2.90 16.82
CA ALA A 46 20.60 -3.81 16.04
C ALA A 46 20.00 -5.23 15.92
N PRO A 47 19.63 -5.92 17.03
CA PRO A 47 19.02 -7.24 16.91
C PRO A 47 17.65 -7.19 16.22
N LEU A 48 16.85 -6.13 16.42
CA LEU A 48 15.55 -5.98 15.75
C LEU A 48 15.70 -5.78 14.23
N ALA A 49 16.72 -5.06 13.78
CA ALA A 49 17.03 -4.93 12.36
C ALA A 49 17.49 -6.26 11.73
N LEU A 50 18.26 -7.06 12.48
CA LEU A 50 18.81 -8.33 11.98
C LEU A 50 17.82 -9.50 12.06
N ALA A 51 16.90 -9.52 13.02
CA ALA A 51 16.02 -10.66 13.29
C ALA A 51 15.17 -11.12 12.08
N PRO A 52 14.53 -10.24 11.29
CA PRO A 52 13.75 -10.68 10.14
C PRO A 52 14.61 -11.37 9.08
N VAL A 53 15.81 -10.84 8.84
CA VAL A 53 16.75 -11.39 7.85
C VAL A 53 17.39 -12.68 8.35
N ALA A 54 17.69 -12.78 9.65
CA ALA A 54 18.16 -14.01 10.28
C ALA A 54 17.12 -15.14 10.16
N ALA A 55 15.83 -14.83 10.32
CA ALA A 55 14.75 -15.79 10.11
C ALA A 55 14.71 -16.30 8.66
N ALA A 56 14.84 -15.40 7.67
CA ALA A 56 14.91 -15.78 6.26
C ALA A 56 16.16 -16.64 5.96
N ALA A 57 17.32 -16.27 6.51
CA ALA A 57 18.57 -17.03 6.37
C ALA A 57 18.45 -18.45 6.95
N LEU A 58 17.83 -18.59 8.13
CA LEU A 58 17.61 -19.87 8.79
C LEU A 58 16.65 -20.77 8.01
N LEU A 59 15.61 -20.20 7.39
CA LEU A 59 14.72 -20.95 6.51
C LEU A 59 15.46 -21.45 5.27
N LEU A 60 16.29 -20.60 4.67
CA LEU A 60 17.09 -20.97 3.50
C LEU A 60 18.13 -22.04 3.83
N SER A 61 18.82 -21.94 4.98
CA SER A 61 19.81 -22.93 5.40
C SER A 61 19.20 -24.29 5.71
N ARG A 62 17.93 -24.33 6.11
CA ARG A 62 17.13 -25.57 6.26
C ARG A 62 16.54 -26.09 4.96
N GLY A 63 16.88 -25.51 3.81
CA GLY A 63 16.37 -25.92 2.51
C GLY A 63 14.94 -25.45 2.20
N ARG A 64 14.32 -24.64 3.07
CA ARG A 64 12.94 -24.14 2.90
C ARG A 64 12.92 -22.89 2.03
N THR A 65 13.17 -23.08 0.73
CA THR A 65 13.36 -21.98 -0.23
C THR A 65 12.09 -21.14 -0.43
N SER A 66 10.90 -21.76 -0.45
CA SER A 66 9.61 -21.06 -0.57
C SER A 66 9.34 -20.15 0.64
N ALA A 67 9.60 -20.66 1.84
CA ALA A 67 9.49 -19.92 3.10
C ALA A 67 10.47 -18.75 3.15
N ALA A 68 11.73 -18.96 2.76
CA ALA A 68 12.74 -17.91 2.75
C ALA A 68 12.41 -16.80 1.75
N ALA A 69 11.92 -17.14 0.55
CA ALA A 69 11.50 -16.15 -0.44
C ALA A 69 10.31 -15.31 0.07
N ALA A 70 9.29 -15.96 0.64
CA ALA A 70 8.15 -15.25 1.25
C ALA A 70 8.56 -14.40 2.46
N ALA A 71 9.52 -14.86 3.26
CA ALA A 71 10.06 -14.09 4.36
C ALA A 71 10.69 -12.78 3.86
N LEU A 72 11.54 -12.82 2.83
CA LEU A 72 12.16 -11.65 2.23
C LEU A 72 11.15 -10.68 1.61
N VAL A 73 10.12 -11.20 0.93
CA VAL A 73 9.03 -10.39 0.36
C VAL A 73 8.25 -9.66 1.46
N ALA A 74 7.92 -10.36 2.56
CA ALA A 74 7.24 -9.74 3.69
C ALA A 74 8.09 -8.65 4.36
N ILE A 75 9.40 -8.82 4.47
CA ILE A 75 10.31 -7.79 5.01
C ILE A 75 10.30 -6.55 4.11
N GLY A 76 10.47 -6.73 2.79
CA GLY A 76 10.49 -5.62 1.85
C GLY A 76 9.16 -4.88 1.69
N ALA A 77 8.04 -5.51 2.04
CA ALA A 77 6.74 -4.84 2.04
C ALA A 77 6.70 -3.63 3.00
N PHE A 78 7.44 -3.68 4.11
CA PHE A 78 7.50 -2.59 5.09
C PHE A 78 8.60 -1.54 4.78
N ALA A 79 9.60 -1.89 3.98
CA ALA A 79 10.76 -1.04 3.74
C ALA A 79 10.42 0.36 3.18
N PRO A 80 9.49 0.53 2.21
CA PRO A 80 9.11 1.85 1.72
C PRO A 80 8.50 2.74 2.82
N GLY A 81 7.65 2.17 3.67
CA GLY A 81 7.01 2.92 4.75
C GLY A 81 8.01 3.35 5.83
N ALA A 82 8.95 2.48 6.17
CA ALA A 82 10.05 2.80 7.08
C ALA A 82 10.96 3.89 6.49
N ALA A 83 11.37 3.74 5.22
CA ALA A 83 12.22 4.71 4.53
C ALA A 83 11.60 6.11 4.49
N LEU A 84 10.30 6.25 4.21
CA LEU A 84 9.64 7.57 4.22
C LEU A 84 9.59 8.19 5.61
N ARG A 85 9.32 7.39 6.65
CA ARG A 85 9.33 7.87 8.03
C ARG A 85 10.72 8.34 8.46
N ASP A 86 11.77 7.67 7.99
CA ASP A 86 13.16 8.05 8.26
C ASP A 86 13.62 9.24 7.41
N LEU A 87 13.14 9.35 6.16
CA LEU A 87 13.42 10.48 5.27
C LEU A 87 12.90 11.81 5.85
N GLN A 88 11.86 11.78 6.69
CA GLN A 88 11.41 12.95 7.44
C GLN A 88 12.55 13.61 8.23
N LEU A 89 13.53 12.83 8.71
CA LEU A 89 14.70 13.36 9.45
C LEU A 89 15.61 14.22 8.59
N ALA A 90 15.65 13.99 7.27
CA ALA A 90 16.41 14.84 6.35
C ALA A 90 15.67 16.12 5.99
N VAL A 91 14.33 16.08 5.95
CA VAL A 91 13.50 17.19 5.45
C VAL A 91 13.07 18.14 6.56
N ALA A 92 12.51 17.59 7.64
CA ALA A 92 12.04 18.35 8.79
C ALA A 92 12.09 17.47 10.06
N PRO A 93 13.28 17.34 10.68
CA PRO A 93 13.46 16.45 11.84
C PRO A 93 12.55 16.78 13.03
N THR A 94 12.11 18.04 13.20
CA THR A 94 11.11 18.44 14.22
C THR A 94 9.78 17.69 14.12
N GLY A 95 9.45 17.20 12.93
CA GLY A 95 8.24 16.42 12.69
C GLY A 95 8.38 14.93 12.99
N ALA A 96 9.56 14.45 13.39
CA ALA A 96 9.84 13.03 13.58
C ALA A 96 9.90 12.65 15.07
N ALA A 97 8.87 11.94 15.55
CA ALA A 97 8.86 11.37 16.91
C ALA A 97 9.66 10.05 16.94
N ARG A 98 11.00 10.14 17.08
CA ARG A 98 11.95 9.01 17.13
C ARG A 98 12.97 9.15 18.28
N PRO A 99 12.52 9.08 19.55
CA PRO A 99 13.39 9.25 20.74
C PRO A 99 14.56 8.26 20.79
N GLU A 100 14.43 7.10 20.15
CA GLU A 100 15.49 6.10 20.03
C GLU A 100 16.63 6.52 19.08
N LEU A 101 16.39 7.51 18.21
CA LEU A 101 17.39 8.04 17.26
C LEU A 101 17.92 9.42 17.69
N PHE A 102 17.04 10.28 18.21
CA PHE A 102 17.37 11.63 18.69
C PHE A 102 16.26 12.18 19.58
N ARG A 103 16.59 13.11 20.48
CA ARG A 103 15.62 13.87 21.28
C ARG A 103 15.83 15.37 21.06
N GLN A 104 14.76 16.08 20.72
CA GLN A 104 14.82 17.54 20.62
C GLN A 104 14.87 18.17 22.00
N THR A 105 15.85 19.05 22.19
CA THR A 105 16.04 19.83 23.43
C THR A 105 16.04 21.34 23.16
N SER A 106 15.97 21.75 21.89
CA SER A 106 15.89 23.14 21.46
C SER A 106 15.02 23.27 20.21
N LEU A 107 14.66 24.50 19.85
CA LEU A 107 13.92 24.81 18.62
C LEU A 107 14.82 24.76 17.36
N THR A 108 16.13 24.65 17.53
CA THR A 108 17.07 24.51 16.42
C THR A 108 16.97 23.09 15.87
N ALA A 109 16.61 22.98 14.58
CA ALA A 109 16.49 21.68 13.93
C ALA A 109 17.87 21.01 13.83
N PRO A 110 18.01 19.75 14.28
CA PRO A 110 19.26 19.03 14.14
C PRO A 110 19.51 18.69 12.67
N THR A 111 20.78 18.62 12.30
CA THR A 111 21.24 18.31 10.95
C THR A 111 21.46 16.81 10.76
N PRO A 112 21.08 16.24 9.61
CA PRO A 112 21.28 14.82 9.33
C PRO A 112 22.76 14.49 9.14
N THR A 113 23.17 13.31 9.60
CA THR A 113 24.54 12.80 9.51
C THR A 113 24.62 11.52 8.68
N THR A 114 25.82 10.95 8.53
CA THR A 114 26.06 9.71 7.78
C THR A 114 25.16 8.54 8.20
N GLY A 115 24.80 8.44 9.49
CA GLY A 115 23.94 7.36 9.97
C GLY A 115 22.54 7.37 9.36
N LEU A 116 21.98 8.54 9.02
CA LEU A 116 20.70 8.64 8.31
C LEU A 116 20.79 8.03 6.91
N TRP A 117 21.85 8.36 6.18
CA TRP A 117 22.05 7.89 4.82
C TRP A 117 22.28 6.38 4.75
N LEU A 118 23.01 5.81 5.72
CA LEU A 118 23.14 4.35 5.84
C LEU A 118 21.79 3.69 6.11
N LEU A 119 20.97 4.29 6.98
CA LEU A 119 19.66 3.76 7.32
C LEU A 119 18.71 3.77 6.11
N LEU A 120 18.69 4.86 5.33
CA LEU A 120 17.93 4.95 4.07
C LEU A 120 18.45 3.98 3.00
N ALA A 121 19.77 3.86 2.84
CA ALA A 121 20.38 2.89 1.94
C ALA A 121 20.03 1.45 2.34
N GLY A 122 19.97 1.17 3.65
CA GLY A 122 19.56 -0.11 4.19
C GLY A 122 18.14 -0.50 3.76
N HIS A 123 17.17 0.40 3.90
CA HIS A 123 15.80 0.18 3.42
C HIS A 123 15.72 -0.03 1.90
N ALA A 124 16.51 0.72 1.14
CA ALA A 124 16.57 0.54 -0.32
C ALA A 124 17.08 -0.86 -0.71
N LEU A 125 18.15 -1.34 -0.06
CA LEU A 125 18.67 -2.69 -0.28
C LEU A 125 17.66 -3.78 0.11
N ILE A 126 16.94 -3.60 1.22
CA ILE A 126 15.87 -4.53 1.64
C ILE A 126 14.76 -4.58 0.58
N LEU A 127 14.38 -3.45 0.00
CA LEU A 127 13.39 -3.40 -1.07
C LEU A 127 13.88 -4.14 -2.33
N VAL A 128 15.14 -3.91 -2.73
CA VAL A 128 15.76 -4.62 -3.87
C VAL A 128 15.79 -6.13 -3.61
N ALA A 129 16.16 -6.55 -2.41
CA ALA A 129 16.16 -7.96 -2.01
C ALA A 129 14.77 -8.59 -2.14
N ALA A 130 13.71 -7.91 -1.72
CA ALA A 130 12.35 -8.39 -1.86
C ALA A 130 11.90 -8.52 -3.33
N LEU A 131 12.28 -7.59 -4.20
CA LEU A 131 12.01 -7.67 -5.64
C LEU A 131 12.75 -8.85 -6.30
N LEU A 132 14.00 -9.10 -5.90
CA LEU A 132 14.76 -10.27 -6.35
C LEU A 132 14.11 -11.58 -5.85
N ALA A 133 13.64 -11.61 -4.61
CA ALA A 133 12.96 -12.78 -4.04
C ALA A 133 11.60 -13.03 -4.70
N ALA A 134 10.82 -11.99 -4.97
CA ALA A 134 9.48 -12.09 -5.60
C ALA A 134 9.54 -12.63 -7.04
N THR A 135 10.69 -12.50 -7.72
CA THR A 135 10.89 -12.96 -9.09
C THR A 135 11.59 -14.31 -9.19
N ALA A 136 11.92 -14.95 -8.06
CA ALA A 136 12.45 -16.30 -8.03
C ALA A 136 11.35 -17.30 -8.42
N PRO A 137 11.61 -18.25 -9.35
CA PRO A 137 10.66 -19.32 -9.66
C PRO A 137 10.34 -20.10 -8.39
N GLY A 138 9.06 -20.13 -8.01
CA GLY A 138 8.60 -20.98 -6.91
C GLY A 138 8.51 -22.43 -7.36
N GLU A 139 8.86 -23.36 -6.48
CA GLU A 139 8.47 -24.76 -6.67
C GLU A 139 6.94 -24.86 -6.69
N PRO A 140 6.36 -25.75 -7.52
CA PRO A 140 4.93 -25.98 -7.54
C PRO A 140 4.48 -26.38 -6.13
N ASP A 141 3.41 -25.76 -5.64
CA ASP A 141 2.88 -26.00 -4.29
C ASP A 141 2.54 -27.50 -4.16
N GLY A 142 3.36 -28.24 -3.41
CA GLY A 142 3.26 -29.70 -3.26
C GLY A 142 2.28 -30.17 -2.16
N GLY A 143 1.59 -29.24 -1.50
CA GLY A 143 0.69 -29.55 -0.38
C GLY A 143 -0.58 -28.72 -0.43
N ALA A 144 -1.74 -29.40 -0.41
CA ALA A 144 -3.06 -28.78 -0.31
C ALA A 144 -3.35 -28.36 1.14
N GLY A 145 -2.64 -27.34 1.64
CA GLY A 145 -2.99 -26.70 2.91
C GLY A 145 -4.20 -25.79 2.72
N ARG A 146 -5.29 -26.01 3.47
CA ARG A 146 -6.47 -25.13 3.39
C ARG A 146 -6.11 -23.71 3.89
N PRO A 147 -6.56 -22.64 3.20
CA PRO A 147 -6.30 -21.26 3.61
C PRO A 147 -6.99 -20.94 4.95
N ARG A 148 -6.29 -20.21 5.83
CA ARG A 148 -6.74 -19.90 7.20
C ARG A 148 -6.89 -18.39 7.37
N PHE A 149 -8.01 -17.88 6.87
CA PHE A 149 -8.19 -16.45 6.65
C PHE A 149 -8.40 -15.62 7.93
N GLY A 150 -9.19 -16.11 8.88
CA GLY A 150 -9.66 -15.29 10.00
C GLY A 150 -8.53 -14.73 10.86
N ARG A 151 -7.66 -15.61 11.40
CA ARG A 151 -6.70 -15.21 12.42
C ARG A 151 -5.62 -14.25 11.90
N THR A 152 -4.97 -14.58 10.78
CA THR A 152 -3.82 -13.81 10.28
C THR A 152 -4.24 -12.52 9.59
N ALA A 153 -5.35 -12.51 8.86
CA ALA A 153 -5.87 -11.26 8.28
C ALA A 153 -6.29 -10.29 9.39
N THR A 154 -7.02 -10.76 10.41
CA THR A 154 -7.40 -9.93 11.56
C THR A 154 -6.18 -9.40 12.32
N ALA A 155 -5.15 -10.23 12.54
CA ALA A 155 -3.91 -9.77 13.17
C ALA A 155 -3.19 -8.67 12.36
N GLY A 156 -3.14 -8.80 11.03
CA GLY A 156 -2.59 -7.77 10.15
C GLY A 156 -3.37 -6.45 10.24
N VAL A 157 -4.72 -6.53 10.32
CA VAL A 157 -5.58 -5.35 10.52
C VAL A 157 -5.37 -4.71 11.89
N ILE A 158 -5.29 -5.50 12.96
CA ILE A 158 -5.02 -4.98 14.31
C ILE A 158 -3.66 -4.26 14.35
N ALA A 159 -2.63 -4.86 13.77
CA ALA A 159 -1.32 -4.21 13.64
C ALA A 159 -1.39 -2.93 12.81
N ALA A 160 -2.14 -2.93 11.70
CA ALA A 160 -2.33 -1.75 10.87
C ALA A 160 -2.98 -0.60 11.64
N VAL A 161 -4.01 -0.87 12.45
CA VAL A 161 -4.62 0.13 13.34
C VAL A 161 -3.59 0.66 14.33
N GLY A 162 -2.83 -0.23 14.98
CA GLY A 162 -1.77 0.17 15.92
C GLY A 162 -0.70 1.07 15.30
N LEU A 163 -0.32 0.82 14.04
CA LEU A 163 0.67 1.60 13.29
C LEU A 163 0.17 3.01 12.89
N LEU A 164 -1.15 3.21 12.84
CA LEU A 164 -1.75 4.53 12.57
C LEU A 164 -1.93 5.37 13.83
N MET A 165 -1.95 4.75 15.01
CA MET A 165 -2.06 5.44 16.30
C MET A 165 -0.74 6.09 16.72
N ALA A 166 -0.81 6.97 17.73
CA ALA A 166 0.36 7.58 18.32
C ALA A 166 1.33 6.50 18.90
N PRO A 167 2.64 6.61 18.66
CA PRO A 167 3.61 5.62 19.11
C PRO A 167 3.84 5.66 20.63
N PHE A 168 3.71 6.83 21.26
CA PHE A 168 3.85 7.03 22.71
C PHE A 168 3.08 8.30 23.10
N THR A 169 3.04 8.65 24.38
CA THR A 169 2.55 9.95 24.85
C THR A 169 3.72 10.82 25.28
N ALA A 170 3.64 12.14 25.14
CA ALA A 170 4.67 13.05 25.61
C ALA A 170 4.05 14.20 26.41
N THR A 171 4.69 14.57 27.52
CA THR A 171 4.38 15.80 28.27
C THR A 171 5.26 16.98 27.86
N ASP A 172 6.28 16.72 27.03
CA ASP A 172 7.25 17.68 26.53
C ASP A 172 6.74 18.33 25.23
N ALA A 173 6.58 19.66 25.25
CA ALA A 173 6.10 20.43 24.09
C ALA A 173 7.06 20.39 22.90
N LEU A 174 8.34 20.08 23.12
CA LEU A 174 9.34 19.95 22.06
C LEU A 174 9.23 18.62 21.28
N ILE A 175 8.39 17.69 21.75
CA ILE A 175 8.19 16.39 21.11
C ILE A 175 6.72 16.28 20.68
N PRO A 176 6.36 16.80 19.49
CA PRO A 176 4.98 16.71 19.01
C PRO A 176 4.65 15.26 18.64
N VAL A 177 3.98 14.54 19.54
CA VAL A 177 3.56 13.15 19.28
C VAL A 177 2.14 13.12 18.74
N ARG A 178 1.97 12.50 17.57
CA ARG A 178 0.71 12.43 16.84
C ARG A 178 0.54 11.04 16.24
N GLY A 179 -0.70 10.67 15.92
CA GLY A 179 -0.97 9.53 15.06
C GLY A 179 -0.43 9.78 13.64
N ALA A 180 -0.27 8.72 12.86
CA ALA A 180 0.28 8.82 11.51
C ALA A 180 -0.53 9.80 10.63
N LEU A 181 -1.87 9.78 10.75
CA LEU A 181 -2.76 10.62 9.94
C LEU A 181 -2.68 12.12 10.30
N ASP A 182 -2.25 12.44 11.51
CA ASP A 182 -2.13 13.83 12.01
C ASP A 182 -0.68 14.37 11.90
N SER A 183 0.21 13.56 11.32
CA SER A 183 1.65 13.82 11.20
C SER A 183 2.02 14.51 9.87
N PRO A 184 3.24 15.06 9.74
CA PRO A 184 3.73 15.59 8.47
C PRO A 184 3.63 14.57 7.32
N ALA A 185 3.56 15.06 6.08
CA ALA A 185 3.25 14.27 4.90
C ALA A 185 4.07 12.97 4.76
N LEU A 186 5.39 13.02 4.97
CA LEU A 186 6.26 11.83 4.87
C LEU A 186 6.01 10.81 5.99
N VAL A 187 5.70 11.28 7.20
CA VAL A 187 5.38 10.40 8.33
C VAL A 187 4.00 9.77 8.14
N MET A 188 3.03 10.54 7.68
CA MET A 188 1.69 10.06 7.33
C MET A 188 1.77 8.99 6.24
N ALA A 189 2.52 9.28 5.18
CA ALA A 189 2.82 8.35 4.11
C ALA A 189 3.47 7.06 4.60
N GLY A 190 4.53 7.21 5.38
CA GLY A 190 5.28 6.09 5.95
C GLY A 190 4.37 5.21 6.82
N GLY A 191 3.60 5.82 7.71
CA GLY A 191 2.63 5.13 8.57
C GLY A 191 1.53 4.42 7.77
N ALA A 192 0.98 5.07 6.75
CA ALA A 192 -0.03 4.47 5.86
C ALA A 192 0.53 3.26 5.09
N LEU A 193 1.76 3.37 4.58
CA LEU A 193 2.43 2.26 3.89
C LEU A 193 2.76 1.11 4.84
N LEU A 194 3.22 1.38 6.07
CA LEU A 194 3.47 0.35 7.08
C LEU A 194 2.16 -0.35 7.49
N ALA A 195 1.08 0.40 7.68
CA ALA A 195 -0.24 -0.15 8.00
C ALA A 195 -0.77 -1.03 6.85
N ALA A 196 -0.66 -0.56 5.61
CA ALA A 196 -1.00 -1.34 4.43
C ALA A 196 -0.14 -2.61 4.32
N ALA A 197 1.17 -2.52 4.57
CA ALA A 197 2.07 -3.66 4.55
C ALA A 197 1.68 -4.72 5.60
N ALA A 198 1.34 -4.31 6.83
CA ALA A 198 0.88 -5.22 7.88
C ALA A 198 -0.40 -5.98 7.48
N ALA A 199 -1.40 -5.26 6.96
CA ALA A 199 -2.64 -5.85 6.48
C ALA A 199 -2.39 -6.78 5.28
N LEU A 200 -1.59 -6.35 4.31
CA LEU A 200 -1.24 -7.13 3.12
C LEU A 200 -0.50 -8.42 3.47
N VAL A 201 0.51 -8.37 4.34
CA VAL A 201 1.24 -9.55 4.79
C VAL A 201 0.28 -10.54 5.47
N GLY A 202 -0.62 -10.05 6.34
CA GLY A 202 -1.62 -10.89 7.00
C GLY A 202 -2.58 -11.58 6.02
N VAL A 203 -3.09 -10.85 5.02
CA VAL A 203 -4.00 -11.36 3.98
C VAL A 203 -3.30 -12.30 3.02
N VAL A 204 -2.12 -11.94 2.51
CA VAL A 204 -1.34 -12.76 1.58
C VAL A 204 -0.92 -14.06 2.24
N ALA A 205 -0.46 -14.01 3.50
CA ALA A 205 -0.17 -15.22 4.26
C ALA A 205 -1.42 -16.08 4.49
N ALA A 206 -2.57 -15.48 4.85
CA ALA A 206 -3.85 -16.18 4.98
C ALA A 206 -4.23 -16.95 3.70
N SER A 207 -3.91 -16.36 2.55
CA SER A 207 -4.20 -16.90 1.22
C SER A 207 -3.18 -17.91 0.67
N ALA A 208 -2.05 -18.11 1.36
CA ALA A 208 -1.01 -19.02 0.88
C ALA A 208 -1.40 -20.48 1.13
N ALA A 209 -1.48 -21.28 0.06
CA ALA A 209 -1.75 -22.72 0.13
C ALA A 209 -0.59 -23.50 0.79
N ASP A 210 0.66 -23.12 0.49
CA ASP A 210 1.86 -23.69 1.11
C ASP A 210 2.06 -23.16 2.54
N ALA A 211 1.99 -24.08 3.51
CA ALA A 211 2.21 -23.79 4.93
C ALA A 211 3.63 -23.27 5.22
N GLU A 212 4.63 -23.68 4.44
CA GLU A 212 6.01 -23.18 4.60
C GLU A 212 6.11 -21.72 4.17
N ARG A 213 5.58 -21.39 2.99
CA ARG A 213 5.50 -20.02 2.47
C ARG A 213 4.75 -19.10 3.45
N ARG A 214 3.61 -19.56 3.95
CA ARG A 214 2.81 -18.86 4.97
C ARG A 214 3.64 -18.58 6.22
N ARG A 215 4.27 -19.61 6.79
CA ARG A 215 5.08 -19.49 8.01
C ARG A 215 6.27 -18.56 7.81
N GLY A 216 6.92 -18.61 6.65
CA GLY A 216 8.00 -17.69 6.29
C GLY A 216 7.57 -16.23 6.33
N ALA A 217 6.47 -15.90 5.64
CA ALA A 217 5.93 -14.53 5.61
C ALA A 217 5.48 -14.04 7.00
N LEU A 218 4.81 -14.89 7.79
CA LEU A 218 4.31 -14.50 9.12
C LEU A 218 5.44 -14.32 10.12
N LEU A 219 6.44 -15.20 10.15
CA LEU A 219 7.55 -15.09 11.10
C LEU A 219 8.41 -13.84 10.86
N SER A 220 8.74 -13.54 9.60
CA SER A 220 9.50 -12.33 9.30
C SER A 220 8.63 -11.07 9.46
N GLY A 221 7.34 -11.14 9.10
CA GLY A 221 6.37 -10.07 9.37
C GLY A 221 6.29 -9.77 10.86
N ALA A 222 6.20 -10.79 11.72
CA ALA A 222 6.22 -10.63 13.17
C ALA A 222 7.51 -9.95 13.64
N ALA A 223 8.67 -10.38 13.15
CA ALA A 223 9.96 -9.78 13.50
C ALA A 223 10.04 -8.28 13.10
N VAL A 224 9.49 -7.91 11.94
CA VAL A 224 9.39 -6.51 11.52
C VAL A 224 8.44 -5.72 12.42
N LEU A 225 7.26 -6.27 12.74
CA LEU A 225 6.31 -5.62 13.65
C LEU A 225 6.89 -5.41 15.06
N LEU A 226 7.69 -6.36 15.56
CA LEU A 226 8.46 -6.18 16.80
C LEU A 226 9.45 -5.02 16.68
N GLY A 227 10.17 -4.94 15.55
CA GLY A 227 11.07 -3.83 15.23
C GLY A 227 10.39 -2.45 15.21
N LEU A 228 9.12 -2.40 14.82
CA LEU A 228 8.32 -1.16 14.78
C LEU A 228 7.70 -0.80 16.14
N ALA A 229 7.39 -1.79 16.98
CA ALA A 229 6.64 -1.60 18.22
C ALA A 229 7.52 -1.49 19.47
N LEU A 230 8.65 -2.20 19.52
CA LEU A 230 9.49 -2.22 20.73
C LEU A 230 10.24 -0.91 21.00
N PRO A 231 10.79 -0.19 20.00
CA PRO A 231 11.45 1.10 20.26
C PRO A 231 10.55 2.14 20.96
N PRO A 232 9.30 2.39 20.53
CA PRO A 232 8.44 3.34 21.23
C PRO A 232 7.96 2.83 22.60
N VAL A 233 7.81 1.52 22.80
CA VAL A 233 7.54 0.95 24.14
C VAL A 233 8.73 1.19 25.08
N ALA A 234 9.96 0.93 24.61
CA ALA A 234 11.17 1.21 25.38
C ALA A 234 11.29 2.70 25.70
N ALA A 235 10.97 3.59 24.75
CA ALA A 235 10.96 5.03 24.98
C ALA A 235 9.98 5.43 26.10
N GLY A 236 8.75 4.92 26.08
CA GLY A 236 7.75 5.21 27.12
C GLY A 236 8.05 4.58 28.49
N LEU A 237 9.02 3.67 28.59
CA LEU A 237 9.45 3.05 29.85
C LEU A 237 10.76 3.63 30.40
N LEU A 238 11.67 4.06 29.51
CA LEU A 238 13.04 4.43 29.86
C LEU A 238 13.30 5.94 29.85
N VAL A 239 12.41 6.74 29.26
CA VAL A 239 12.63 8.18 29.04
C VAL A 239 11.64 9.00 29.83
N ASP A 240 12.16 9.87 30.70
CA ASP A 240 11.34 10.81 31.48
C ASP A 240 10.57 11.77 30.56
N GLY A 241 9.27 11.91 30.86
CA GLY A 241 8.33 12.74 30.09
C GLY A 241 7.70 12.03 28.89
N LEU A 242 8.09 10.79 28.61
CA LEU A 242 7.41 9.92 27.64
C LEU A 242 6.60 8.84 28.38
N GLY A 243 5.44 8.50 27.84
CA GLY A 243 4.56 7.48 28.39
C GLY A 243 4.07 6.48 27.35
N LEU A 244 3.46 5.41 27.81
CA LEU A 244 2.94 4.35 26.96
C LEU A 244 1.68 4.79 26.21
N ALA A 245 1.57 4.40 24.93
CA ALA A 245 0.37 4.57 24.12
C ALA A 245 -0.19 3.23 23.65
N ALA A 246 -1.47 3.18 23.31
CA ALA A 246 -2.13 1.95 22.85
C ALA A 246 -1.57 1.40 21.53
N GLY A 247 -1.06 2.28 20.65
CA GLY A 247 -0.62 1.94 19.29
C GLY A 247 0.36 0.76 19.25
N PRO A 248 1.55 0.85 19.88
CA PRO A 248 2.52 -0.24 19.89
C PRO A 248 1.98 -1.56 20.45
N PHE A 249 1.08 -1.55 21.43
CA PHE A 249 0.51 -2.79 21.99
C PHE A 249 -0.38 -3.52 20.99
N LEU A 250 -1.15 -2.80 20.18
CA LEU A 250 -1.91 -3.41 19.07
C LEU A 250 -0.97 -4.04 18.03
N VAL A 251 0.15 -3.38 17.74
CA VAL A 251 1.20 -3.92 16.85
C VAL A 251 1.83 -5.19 17.44
N LEU A 252 2.12 -5.20 18.75
CA LEU A 252 2.64 -6.37 19.45
C LEU A 252 1.63 -7.53 19.44
N VAL A 253 0.33 -7.28 19.62
CA VAL A 253 -0.72 -8.30 19.49
C VAL A 253 -0.68 -8.92 18.09
N GLY A 254 -0.60 -8.10 17.04
CA GLY A 254 -0.45 -8.60 15.67
C GLY A 254 0.82 -9.43 15.47
N ALA A 255 1.95 -8.98 16.01
CA ALA A 255 3.23 -9.69 15.95
C ALA A 255 3.18 -11.05 16.65
N VAL A 256 2.60 -11.10 17.86
CA VAL A 256 2.42 -12.35 18.62
C VAL A 256 1.55 -13.32 17.84
N VAL A 257 0.43 -12.87 17.27
CA VAL A 257 -0.47 -13.74 16.49
C VAL A 257 0.20 -14.24 15.20
N PHE A 258 1.04 -13.42 14.54
CA PHE A 258 1.84 -13.85 13.39
C PHE A 258 2.90 -14.90 13.79
N ALA A 259 3.56 -14.72 14.92
CA ALA A 259 4.57 -15.67 15.41
C ALA A 259 3.97 -16.93 16.04
N TRP A 260 2.69 -16.90 16.42
CA TRP A 260 2.06 -17.98 17.17
C TRP A 260 2.03 -19.29 16.36
N PRO A 261 2.55 -20.39 16.92
CA PRO A 261 2.56 -21.66 16.23
C PRO A 261 1.14 -22.07 15.85
N GLU A 262 0.96 -22.50 14.60
CA GLU A 262 -0.27 -23.15 14.20
C GLU A 262 -0.29 -24.55 14.82
N THR A 263 -1.04 -24.72 15.92
CA THR A 263 -1.38 -26.05 16.41
C THR A 263 -2.31 -26.72 15.40
N GLU A 264 -1.97 -27.95 15.00
CA GLU A 264 -2.85 -28.86 14.27
C GLU A 264 -4.01 -29.30 15.17
N ARG A 265 -4.90 -28.36 15.55
CA ARG A 265 -6.19 -28.77 16.09
C ARG A 265 -7.05 -29.28 14.94
N PRO A 266 -7.73 -30.43 15.09
CA PRO A 266 -8.83 -30.81 14.21
C PRO A 266 -10.03 -29.89 14.53
N ASP A 267 -9.88 -28.60 14.29
CA ASP A 267 -10.87 -27.60 14.62
C ASP A 267 -11.70 -27.30 13.39
N ARG A 268 -13.02 -27.12 13.61
CA ARG A 268 -14.02 -26.74 12.62
C ARG A 268 -13.49 -25.56 11.81
N ALA A 269 -12.91 -25.87 10.66
CA ALA A 269 -12.42 -24.87 9.73
C ALA A 269 -13.61 -23.96 9.43
N VAL A 270 -13.44 -22.66 9.65
CA VAL A 270 -14.35 -21.69 9.06
C VAL A 270 -14.21 -21.90 7.56
N GLU A 271 -15.11 -22.69 6.98
CA GLU A 271 -15.18 -22.87 5.54
C GLU A 271 -15.38 -21.48 4.96
N LEU A 272 -14.40 -21.05 4.16
CA LEU A 272 -14.58 -19.85 3.39
C LEU A 272 -15.86 -20.04 2.57
N PRO A 273 -16.73 -19.02 2.51
CA PRO A 273 -17.89 -19.09 1.63
C PRO A 273 -17.41 -19.49 0.23
N GLY A 274 -18.02 -20.51 -0.39
CA GLY A 274 -17.58 -20.97 -1.72
C GLY A 274 -17.42 -19.80 -2.70
N GLY A 275 -16.52 -19.91 -3.70
CA GLY A 275 -16.05 -18.77 -4.51
C GLY A 275 -17.15 -17.78 -4.96
N ARG A 276 -18.31 -18.32 -5.36
CA ARG A 276 -19.50 -17.53 -5.74
C ARG A 276 -20.03 -16.59 -4.64
N ARG A 277 -19.99 -16.99 -3.36
CA ARG A 277 -20.37 -16.13 -2.22
C ARG A 277 -19.33 -15.03 -2.01
N LEU A 278 -18.04 -15.31 -2.13
CA LEU A 278 -16.99 -14.29 -2.03
C LEU A 278 -17.10 -13.26 -3.17
N HIS A 279 -17.45 -13.66 -4.38
CA HIS A 279 -17.76 -12.73 -5.48
C HIS A 279 -18.93 -11.82 -5.15
N ARG A 280 -20.00 -12.37 -4.56
CA ARG A 280 -21.17 -11.57 -4.13
C ARG A 280 -20.82 -10.61 -3.01
N VAL A 281 -19.99 -11.01 -2.04
CA VAL A 281 -19.51 -10.12 -0.97
C VAL A 281 -18.67 -8.99 -1.56
N ALA A 282 -17.70 -9.31 -2.43
CA ALA A 282 -16.87 -8.31 -3.09
C ALA A 282 -17.70 -7.35 -3.95
N ALA A 283 -18.65 -7.87 -4.73
CA ALA A 283 -19.57 -7.06 -5.52
C ALA A 283 -20.51 -6.20 -4.66
N GLY A 284 -21.08 -6.77 -3.59
CA GLY A 284 -21.94 -6.04 -2.65
C GLY A 284 -21.20 -4.88 -1.98
N LEU A 285 -19.98 -5.13 -1.51
CA LEU A 285 -19.11 -4.07 -0.97
C LEU A 285 -18.74 -3.04 -2.05
N GLY A 286 -18.46 -3.47 -3.29
CA GLY A 286 -18.22 -2.57 -4.41
C GLY A 286 -19.40 -1.65 -4.72
N LEU A 287 -20.63 -2.18 -4.70
CA LEU A 287 -21.86 -1.39 -4.85
C LEU A 287 -22.04 -0.40 -3.72
N LEU A 288 -21.77 -0.83 -2.48
CA LEU A 288 -21.88 0.02 -1.29
C LEU A 288 -20.83 1.15 -1.33
N ALA A 289 -19.59 0.85 -1.77
CA ALA A 289 -18.55 1.84 -1.99
C ALA A 289 -18.93 2.83 -3.12
N ALA A 290 -19.48 2.33 -4.23
CA ALA A 290 -19.96 3.18 -5.33
C ALA A 290 -21.13 4.07 -4.89
N ALA A 291 -22.08 3.55 -4.11
CA ALA A 291 -23.19 4.32 -3.56
C ALA A 291 -22.69 5.41 -2.59
N ALA A 292 -21.73 5.08 -1.72
CA ALA A 292 -21.09 6.07 -0.85
C ALA A 292 -20.34 7.14 -1.65
N ALA A 293 -19.63 6.77 -2.73
CA ALA A 293 -18.96 7.74 -3.59
C ALA A 293 -19.96 8.65 -4.33
N ALA A 294 -21.07 8.10 -4.83
CA ALA A 294 -22.14 8.89 -5.45
C ALA A 294 -22.82 9.83 -4.43
N ALA A 295 -23.06 9.35 -3.20
CA ALA A 295 -23.56 10.18 -2.10
C ALA A 295 -22.56 11.29 -1.73
N GLY A 296 -21.26 10.99 -1.71
CA GLY A 296 -20.20 11.98 -1.54
C GLY A 296 -20.19 13.02 -2.66
N ALA A 297 -20.37 12.59 -3.90
CA ALA A 297 -20.41 13.48 -5.06
C ALA A 297 -21.66 14.39 -5.10
N ALA A 298 -22.78 13.93 -4.55
CA ALA A 298 -24.06 14.63 -4.56
C ALA A 298 -24.26 15.54 -3.33
N ALA A 299 -23.65 15.19 -2.19
CA ALA A 299 -23.77 15.95 -0.95
C ALA A 299 -22.73 17.09 -0.89
N PRO A 300 -23.06 18.22 -0.24
CA PRO A 300 -22.11 19.30 -0.03
C PRO A 300 -20.86 18.83 0.70
N GLN A 301 -19.67 19.16 0.16
CA GLN A 301 -18.40 18.84 0.82
C GLN A 301 -18.10 19.78 1.98
N LEU A 302 -18.65 20.99 1.96
CA LEU A 302 -18.40 22.01 2.96
C LEU A 302 -19.72 22.55 3.52
N THR A 303 -19.69 22.87 4.80
CA THR A 303 -20.74 23.62 5.48
C THR A 303 -20.16 25.00 5.84
N LEU A 304 -20.87 26.03 5.38
CA LEU A 304 -20.48 27.43 5.54
C LEU A 304 -21.43 28.14 6.49
N PRO A 305 -20.98 29.20 7.18
CA PRO A 305 -21.85 30.11 7.92
C PRO A 305 -22.97 30.68 7.05
N GLU A 306 -24.09 31.00 7.68
CA GLU A 306 -25.25 31.60 7.00
C GLU A 306 -24.86 32.89 6.25
N GLY A 307 -25.39 33.06 5.04
CA GLY A 307 -25.14 34.22 4.18
C GLY A 307 -23.99 34.07 3.18
N LEU A 308 -23.19 32.99 3.23
CA LEU A 308 -22.15 32.71 2.24
C LEU A 308 -22.65 31.76 1.14
N ALA A 309 -22.34 32.11 -0.11
CA ALA A 309 -22.63 31.25 -1.25
C ALA A 309 -21.74 29.99 -1.23
N GLN A 310 -22.33 28.82 -1.48
CA GLN A 310 -21.57 27.58 -1.56
C GLN A 310 -20.67 27.58 -2.81
N PRO A 311 -19.37 27.24 -2.67
CA PRO A 311 -18.49 27.09 -3.80
C PRO A 311 -18.91 25.88 -4.64
N ASN A 312 -18.60 25.92 -5.93
CA ASN A 312 -18.76 24.76 -6.80
C ASN A 312 -17.70 23.69 -6.45
N ASP A 313 -18.15 22.51 -6.03
CA ASP A 313 -17.28 21.38 -5.63
C ASP A 313 -16.69 20.64 -6.84
N TYR A 314 -15.87 21.31 -7.65
CA TYR A 314 -15.22 20.70 -8.82
C TYR A 314 -14.37 19.47 -8.46
N ALA A 315 -13.74 19.46 -7.28
CA ALA A 315 -12.90 18.36 -6.82
C ALA A 315 -13.69 17.06 -6.58
N ALA A 316 -14.99 17.14 -6.30
CA ALA A 316 -15.85 15.97 -6.08
C ALA A 316 -16.42 15.39 -7.39
N ARG A 317 -16.42 16.14 -8.50
CA ARG A 317 -17.02 15.69 -9.78
C ARG A 317 -16.44 14.38 -10.33
N PRO A 318 -15.13 14.09 -10.22
CA PRO A 318 -14.57 12.80 -10.63
C PRO A 318 -15.12 11.58 -9.85
N LEU A 319 -15.78 11.77 -8.70
CA LEU A 319 -16.44 10.67 -7.98
C LEU A 319 -17.60 10.06 -8.78
N TRP A 320 -18.29 10.83 -9.64
CA TRP A 320 -19.38 10.32 -10.46
C TRP A 320 -18.95 9.21 -11.45
N PRO A 321 -17.97 9.44 -12.35
CA PRO A 321 -17.51 8.37 -13.23
C PRO A 321 -16.85 7.22 -12.47
N ALA A 322 -16.19 7.50 -11.33
CA ALA A 322 -15.61 6.46 -10.48
C ALA A 322 -16.69 5.55 -9.87
N ALA A 323 -17.75 6.13 -9.31
CA ALA A 323 -18.91 5.41 -8.77
C ALA A 323 -19.61 4.60 -9.86
N ALA A 324 -19.87 5.20 -11.03
CA ALA A 324 -20.52 4.52 -12.15
C ALA A 324 -19.70 3.31 -12.64
N LEU A 325 -18.38 3.47 -12.79
CA LEU A 325 -17.48 2.40 -13.19
C LEU A 325 -17.47 1.24 -12.18
N VAL A 326 -17.30 1.54 -10.89
CA VAL A 326 -17.25 0.51 -9.85
C VAL A 326 -18.59 -0.19 -9.71
N ALA A 327 -19.71 0.55 -9.78
CA ALA A 327 -21.04 -0.05 -9.77
C ALA A 327 -21.25 -0.98 -10.97
N ALA A 328 -20.89 -0.55 -12.18
CA ALA A 328 -21.01 -1.37 -13.38
C ALA A 328 -20.18 -2.66 -13.29
N LEU A 329 -18.94 -2.58 -12.83
CA LEU A 329 -18.07 -3.75 -12.65
C LEU A 329 -18.55 -4.67 -11.51
N ALA A 330 -19.10 -4.11 -10.43
CA ALA A 330 -19.69 -4.88 -9.34
C ALA A 330 -20.94 -5.64 -9.80
N LEU A 331 -21.84 -4.99 -10.55
CA LEU A 331 -23.01 -5.65 -11.17
C LEU A 331 -22.57 -6.74 -12.15
N ALA A 332 -21.57 -6.44 -12.99
CA ALA A 332 -21.03 -7.41 -13.93
C ALA A 332 -20.35 -8.60 -13.21
N LEU A 333 -19.73 -8.38 -12.05
CA LEU A 333 -19.16 -9.43 -11.21
C LEU A 333 -20.23 -10.37 -10.62
N LEU A 334 -21.43 -9.85 -10.29
CA LEU A 334 -22.56 -10.68 -9.86
C LEU A 334 -23.01 -11.65 -10.97
N ALA A 335 -22.89 -11.23 -12.23
CA ALA A 335 -23.26 -12.03 -13.40
C ALA A 335 -22.12 -12.95 -13.89
N ARG A 336 -20.87 -12.47 -13.87
CA ARG A 336 -19.71 -13.13 -14.48
C ARG A 336 -18.46 -12.99 -13.60
N THR A 337 -18.00 -14.10 -13.04
CA THR A 337 -16.78 -14.17 -12.21
C THR A 337 -15.50 -13.75 -12.96
N ALA A 338 -15.51 -13.86 -14.30
CA ALA A 338 -14.42 -13.41 -15.17
C ALA A 338 -14.10 -11.91 -15.04
N VAL A 339 -15.04 -11.10 -14.56
CA VAL A 339 -14.87 -9.64 -14.38
C VAL A 339 -14.05 -9.30 -13.14
N ARG A 340 -13.92 -10.22 -12.19
CA ARG A 340 -13.26 -9.99 -10.88
C ARG A 340 -11.88 -9.32 -10.99
N PRO A 341 -10.97 -9.73 -11.90
CA PRO A 341 -9.66 -9.08 -11.98
C PRO A 341 -9.74 -7.63 -12.43
N ALA A 342 -10.64 -7.30 -13.37
CA ALA A 342 -10.89 -5.92 -13.79
C ALA A 342 -11.47 -5.09 -12.65
N PHE A 343 -12.46 -5.65 -11.93
CA PHE A 343 -13.07 -5.04 -10.75
C PHE A 343 -12.04 -4.74 -9.65
N ALA A 344 -11.18 -5.70 -9.31
CA ALA A 344 -10.17 -5.54 -8.27
C ALA A 344 -9.19 -4.40 -8.57
N VAL A 345 -8.76 -4.25 -9.83
CA VAL A 345 -7.89 -3.15 -10.26
C VAL A 345 -8.66 -1.83 -10.27
N ALA A 346 -9.88 -1.82 -10.81
CA ALA A 346 -10.68 -0.61 -10.95
C ALA A 346 -11.13 -0.01 -9.62
N LEU A 347 -11.20 -0.78 -8.52
CA LEU A 347 -11.55 -0.24 -7.20
C LEU A 347 -10.67 0.94 -6.76
N VAL A 348 -9.42 1.04 -7.26
CA VAL A 348 -8.51 2.14 -6.94
C VAL A 348 -8.99 3.51 -7.47
N VAL A 349 -9.93 3.56 -8.42
CA VAL A 349 -10.49 4.83 -8.90
C VAL A 349 -11.22 5.58 -7.79
N LEU A 350 -11.75 4.88 -6.79
CA LEU A 350 -12.41 5.50 -5.64
C LEU A 350 -11.42 6.27 -4.76
N PRO A 351 -10.36 5.67 -4.17
CA PRO A 351 -9.36 6.44 -3.44
C PRO A 351 -8.64 7.48 -4.30
N MET A 352 -8.42 7.23 -5.59
CA MET A 352 -7.84 8.22 -6.51
C MET A 352 -8.66 9.51 -6.58
N THR A 353 -9.97 9.39 -6.79
CA THR A 353 -10.88 10.54 -6.95
C THR A 353 -11.29 11.14 -5.61
N ALA A 354 -11.52 10.30 -4.60
CA ALA A 354 -11.81 10.73 -3.24
C ALA A 354 -10.68 11.55 -2.62
N ALA A 355 -9.42 11.16 -2.84
CA ALA A 355 -8.28 11.88 -2.29
C ALA A 355 -8.23 13.36 -2.74
N GLY A 356 -8.58 13.65 -3.99
CA GLY A 356 -8.66 15.02 -4.49
C GLY A 356 -9.77 15.83 -3.83
N ALA A 357 -10.96 15.23 -3.65
CA ALA A 357 -12.08 15.86 -2.96
C ALA A 357 -11.79 16.11 -1.47
N LEU A 358 -11.22 15.12 -0.79
CA LEU A 358 -10.84 15.23 0.63
C LEU A 358 -9.73 16.26 0.82
N ASP A 359 -8.72 16.31 -0.04
CA ASP A 359 -7.65 17.31 0.04
C ASP A 359 -8.18 18.74 -0.09
N ALA A 360 -9.14 18.97 -0.98
CA ALA A 360 -9.82 20.26 -1.10
C ALA A 360 -10.63 20.60 0.16
N ALA A 361 -11.37 19.64 0.71
CA ALA A 361 -12.14 19.85 1.94
C ALA A 361 -11.23 20.15 3.14
N PHE A 362 -10.16 19.37 3.34
CA PHE A 362 -9.19 19.58 4.40
C PHE A 362 -8.45 20.90 4.29
N ALA A 363 -8.18 21.37 3.07
CA ALA A 363 -7.61 22.70 2.85
C ALA A 363 -8.57 23.80 3.27
N ALA A 364 -9.86 23.67 2.93
CA ALA A 364 -10.89 24.65 3.28
C ALA A 364 -11.19 24.72 4.79
N THR A 365 -11.22 23.58 5.49
CA THR A 365 -11.48 23.53 6.95
C THR A 365 -10.34 24.10 7.80
N ARG A 366 -9.23 24.55 7.19
CA ARG A 366 -8.22 25.35 7.90
C ARG A 366 -8.72 26.76 8.22
N VAL A 367 -9.75 27.22 7.54
CA VAL A 367 -10.48 28.43 7.89
C VAL A 367 -11.47 28.08 9.01
N GLN A 368 -11.34 28.71 10.17
CA GLN A 368 -12.06 28.32 11.40
C GLN A 368 -13.59 28.32 11.28
N SER A 369 -14.14 29.08 10.33
CA SER A 369 -15.58 29.16 10.08
C SER A 369 -16.13 28.07 9.14
N VAL A 370 -15.27 27.28 8.50
CA VAL A 370 -15.66 26.27 7.50
C VAL A 370 -15.59 24.87 8.11
N GLN A 371 -16.69 24.14 8.04
CA GLN A 371 -16.78 22.79 8.59
C GLN A 371 -16.95 21.72 7.49
N PRO A 372 -16.46 20.49 7.71
CA PRO A 372 -16.65 19.41 6.75
C PRO A 372 -18.13 19.04 6.64
N GLY A 373 -18.66 19.06 5.43
CA GLY A 373 -20.03 18.66 5.14
C GLY A 373 -20.24 17.14 5.10
N PRO A 374 -21.48 16.67 4.97
CA PRO A 374 -21.81 15.25 4.87
C PRO A 374 -21.11 14.55 3.70
N GLY A 375 -20.83 15.28 2.60
CA GLY A 375 -20.13 14.75 1.44
C GLY A 375 -18.72 14.23 1.77
N VAL A 376 -18.02 14.83 2.72
CA VAL A 376 -16.67 14.41 3.15
C VAL A 376 -16.72 13.02 3.78
N TRP A 377 -17.72 12.77 4.63
CA TRP A 377 -17.89 11.51 5.34
C TRP A 377 -18.27 10.37 4.39
N PHE A 378 -19.17 10.63 3.44
CA PHE A 378 -19.51 9.64 2.40
C PHE A 378 -18.33 9.35 1.48
N THR A 379 -17.56 10.37 1.10
CA THR A 379 -16.31 10.19 0.33
C THR A 379 -15.30 9.34 1.11
N ALA A 380 -15.07 9.61 2.39
CA ALA A 380 -14.18 8.81 3.23
C ALA A 380 -14.68 7.37 3.40
N LEU A 381 -15.98 7.19 3.62
CA LEU A 381 -16.61 5.86 3.70
C LEU A 381 -16.41 5.07 2.40
N SER A 382 -16.52 5.71 1.24
CA SER A 382 -16.31 5.05 -0.06
C SER A 382 -14.92 4.43 -0.17
N VAL A 383 -13.88 5.13 0.32
CA VAL A 383 -12.49 4.65 0.33
C VAL A 383 -12.34 3.43 1.24
N LEU A 384 -12.91 3.52 2.45
CA LEU A 384 -12.85 2.43 3.42
C LEU A 384 -13.52 1.16 2.87
N VAL A 385 -14.75 1.30 2.36
CA VAL A 385 -15.51 0.17 1.82
C VAL A 385 -14.84 -0.38 0.55
N ALA A 386 -14.26 0.47 -0.30
CA ALA A 386 -13.49 0.05 -1.47
C ALA A 386 -12.27 -0.80 -1.08
N ALA A 387 -11.56 -0.43 -0.01
CA ALA A 387 -10.43 -1.21 0.50
C ALA A 387 -10.88 -2.60 0.97
N VAL A 388 -12.00 -2.69 1.71
CA VAL A 388 -12.58 -3.98 2.12
C VAL A 388 -13.04 -4.81 0.91
N ALA A 389 -13.64 -4.17 -0.10
CA ALA A 389 -14.03 -4.81 -1.35
C ALA A 389 -12.82 -5.36 -2.12
N ALA A 390 -11.70 -4.63 -2.13
CA ALA A 390 -10.45 -5.04 -2.76
C ALA A 390 -9.85 -6.27 -2.06
N VAL A 391 -9.85 -6.28 -0.72
CA VAL A 391 -9.45 -7.45 0.07
C VAL A 391 -10.36 -8.64 -0.27
N ALA A 392 -11.68 -8.49 -0.23
CA ALA A 392 -12.62 -9.56 -0.57
C ALA A 392 -12.41 -10.09 -2.00
N ALA A 393 -12.15 -9.21 -2.97
CA ALA A 393 -11.83 -9.58 -4.34
C ALA A 393 -10.48 -10.32 -4.46
N ALA A 394 -9.48 -9.95 -3.65
CA ALA A 394 -8.20 -10.66 -3.58
C ALA A 394 -8.32 -12.04 -2.92
N VAL A 395 -9.18 -12.19 -1.91
CA VAL A 395 -9.53 -13.51 -1.31
C VAL A 395 -10.25 -14.40 -2.33
N ALA A 396 -11.24 -13.85 -3.04
CA ALA A 396 -11.85 -14.56 -4.17
C ALA A 396 -10.81 -14.91 -5.24
N GLY A 397 -9.79 -14.06 -5.40
CA GLY A 397 -8.50 -14.28 -6.05
C GLY A 397 -7.88 -15.65 -5.80
N SER A 398 -7.53 -15.87 -4.54
CA SER A 398 -6.81 -17.05 -4.10
C SER A 398 -7.67 -18.29 -4.17
N VAL A 399 -8.94 -18.21 -3.78
CA VAL A 399 -9.86 -19.37 -3.82
C VAL A 399 -10.01 -19.91 -5.24
N GLU A 400 -10.19 -19.05 -6.24
CA GLU A 400 -10.26 -19.50 -7.64
C GLU A 400 -8.95 -20.12 -8.14
N ARG A 401 -7.79 -19.65 -7.63
CA ARG A 401 -6.49 -20.23 -8.00
C ARG A 401 -6.36 -21.64 -7.46
N ASP A 402 -6.87 -21.88 -6.26
CA ASP A 402 -6.84 -23.19 -5.61
C ASP A 402 -7.83 -24.17 -6.27
N GLU A 403 -9.02 -23.69 -6.64
CA GLU A 403 -10.04 -24.49 -7.36
C GLU A 403 -9.61 -24.87 -8.77
N ASP A 404 -9.03 -23.92 -9.53
CA ASP A 404 -8.70 -24.13 -10.95
C ASP A 404 -7.29 -24.73 -11.18
N GLY A 405 -6.47 -24.89 -10.14
CA GLY A 405 -5.08 -25.35 -10.20
C GLY A 405 -4.07 -24.32 -10.76
N ALA A 406 -2.77 -24.52 -10.51
CA ALA A 406 -1.72 -23.64 -11.06
C ALA A 406 -1.49 -23.94 -12.55
N ALA A 407 -1.54 -22.91 -13.41
CA ALA A 407 -1.18 -23.08 -14.82
C ALA A 407 0.36 -23.14 -14.96
N PRO A 408 0.91 -24.02 -15.83
CA PRO A 408 2.33 -24.04 -16.11
C PRO A 408 2.79 -22.70 -16.71
N GLN A 409 3.91 -22.18 -16.20
CA GLN A 409 4.49 -20.91 -16.63
C GLN A 409 5.13 -21.07 -18.03
N GLY A 410 4.37 -20.73 -19.08
CA GLY A 410 4.92 -20.59 -20.42
C GLY A 410 5.70 -19.28 -20.59
N ARG A 411 6.63 -19.24 -21.55
CA ARG A 411 7.27 -17.98 -21.97
C ARG A 411 6.19 -16.99 -22.41
N VAL A 412 6.29 -15.74 -21.98
CA VAL A 412 5.37 -14.67 -22.38
C VAL A 412 5.78 -14.18 -23.79
N PRO A 413 4.90 -14.27 -24.81
CA PRO A 413 5.14 -13.64 -26.10
C PRO A 413 5.51 -12.16 -25.98
N LEU A 414 6.53 -11.73 -26.74
CA LEU A 414 7.06 -10.37 -26.74
C LEU A 414 6.02 -9.27 -27.06
N PRO A 415 5.11 -9.43 -28.06
CA PRO A 415 4.22 -8.32 -28.45
C PRO A 415 3.32 -7.77 -27.33
N PRO A 416 2.54 -8.57 -26.59
CA PRO A 416 1.74 -8.07 -25.47
C PRO A 416 2.59 -7.67 -24.26
N LEU A 417 3.80 -8.21 -24.08
CA LEU A 417 4.73 -7.71 -23.05
C LEU A 417 5.16 -6.28 -23.39
N ALA A 418 5.58 -6.03 -24.64
CA ALA A 418 5.95 -4.71 -25.12
C ALA A 418 4.79 -3.72 -25.00
N ALA A 419 3.57 -4.10 -25.44
CA ALA A 419 2.38 -3.27 -25.30
C ALA A 419 2.06 -2.92 -23.84
N THR A 420 2.21 -3.89 -22.92
CA THR A 420 2.00 -3.69 -21.48
C THR A 420 3.06 -2.74 -20.88
N LEU A 421 4.32 -2.85 -21.30
CA LEU A 421 5.40 -1.96 -20.85
C LEU A 421 5.22 -0.52 -21.35
N ILE A 422 4.84 -0.35 -22.62
CA ILE A 422 4.53 0.96 -23.19
C ILE A 422 3.36 1.60 -22.42
N ALA A 423 2.29 0.83 -22.17
CA ALA A 423 1.14 1.30 -21.41
C ALA A 423 1.52 1.71 -19.98
N ALA A 424 2.38 0.93 -19.32
CA ALA A 424 2.89 1.25 -17.98
C ALA A 424 3.71 2.55 -17.97
N LEU A 425 4.57 2.79 -18.97
CA LEU A 425 5.32 4.03 -19.09
C LEU A 425 4.41 5.24 -19.32
N LEU A 426 3.40 5.11 -20.17
CA LEU A 426 2.39 6.15 -20.40
C LEU A 426 1.59 6.45 -19.12
N ALA A 427 1.26 5.42 -18.34
CA ALA A 427 0.58 5.58 -17.05
C ALA A 427 1.41 6.41 -16.06
N VAL A 428 2.74 6.21 -15.99
CA VAL A 428 3.63 7.06 -15.16
C VAL A 428 3.46 8.53 -15.55
N GLY A 429 3.53 8.84 -16.84
CA GLY A 429 3.33 10.19 -17.33
C GLY A 429 1.93 10.75 -17.04
N ALA A 430 0.88 9.94 -17.16
CA ALA A 430 -0.51 10.33 -16.90
C ALA A 430 -0.79 10.73 -15.44
N PHE A 431 -0.09 10.10 -14.49
CA PHE A 431 -0.23 10.37 -13.07
C PHE A 431 0.73 11.45 -12.55
N VAL A 432 1.95 11.52 -13.10
CA VAL A 432 2.96 12.51 -12.69
C VAL A 432 2.67 13.88 -13.28
N LEU A 433 2.17 13.96 -14.51
CA LEU A 433 1.93 15.22 -15.20
C LEU A 433 0.48 15.74 -15.00
N PRO A 434 0.28 17.07 -15.05
CA PRO A 434 -1.03 17.66 -14.87
C PRO A 434 -1.96 17.31 -16.04
N VAL A 435 -3.21 16.96 -15.71
CA VAL A 435 -4.30 16.71 -16.67
C VAL A 435 -4.96 18.03 -17.14
N LEU A 436 -4.87 19.08 -16.33
CA LEU A 436 -5.43 20.40 -16.61
C LEU A 436 -4.38 21.48 -16.33
N ARG A 437 -4.32 22.51 -17.18
CA ARG A 437 -3.45 23.68 -17.03
C ARG A 437 -4.24 24.97 -17.19
N ALA A 438 -3.92 25.98 -16.39
CA ALA A 438 -4.34 27.38 -16.59
C ALA A 438 -3.30 28.29 -15.92
N ALA A 439 -3.29 29.59 -16.27
CA ALA A 439 -2.28 30.54 -15.80
C ALA A 439 -2.19 30.63 -14.26
N ASP A 440 -3.34 30.67 -13.59
CA ASP A 440 -3.42 30.81 -12.12
C ASP A 440 -3.85 29.51 -11.42
N PHE A 441 -3.69 28.35 -12.09
CA PHE A 441 -4.12 27.07 -11.55
C PHE A 441 -2.95 26.10 -11.36
N VAL A 442 -2.70 25.76 -10.09
CA VAL A 442 -1.74 24.71 -9.72
C VAL A 442 -2.49 23.38 -9.52
N ALA A 443 -2.31 22.48 -10.48
CA ALA A 443 -2.84 21.12 -10.39
C ALA A 443 -2.13 20.33 -9.27
N ILE A 444 -2.87 19.48 -8.57
CA ILE A 444 -2.27 18.54 -7.61
C ILE A 444 -1.40 17.54 -8.38
N GLY A 445 -0.10 17.57 -8.12
CA GLY A 445 0.86 16.62 -8.63
C GLY A 445 0.97 15.38 -7.75
N ALA A 446 1.31 14.23 -8.35
CA ALA A 446 1.59 13.01 -7.59
C ALA A 446 2.79 13.13 -6.65
N LEU A 447 3.68 14.10 -6.90
CA LEU A 447 4.91 14.31 -6.13
C LEU A 447 4.79 15.41 -5.05
N ASP A 448 3.64 16.07 -4.94
CA ASP A 448 3.43 17.12 -3.93
C ASP A 448 3.22 16.53 -2.51
N LEU A 449 3.04 15.21 -2.42
CA LEU A 449 2.84 14.43 -1.18
C LEU A 449 1.65 14.91 -0.31
N ARG A 450 0.72 15.67 -0.90
CA ARG A 450 -0.55 16.05 -0.30
C ARG A 450 -1.52 14.86 -0.27
N ILE A 451 -2.65 14.99 0.42
CA ILE A 451 -3.66 13.91 0.49
C ILE A 451 -4.07 13.48 -0.94
N GLY A 452 -4.32 14.46 -1.82
CA GLY A 452 -4.64 14.21 -3.23
C GLY A 452 -3.55 13.46 -3.99
N SER A 453 -2.27 13.74 -3.70
CA SER A 453 -1.12 13.06 -4.29
C SER A 453 -1.09 11.56 -3.97
N TRP A 454 -1.49 11.17 -2.76
CA TRP A 454 -1.53 9.76 -2.34
C TRP A 454 -2.56 8.95 -3.14
N GLY A 455 -3.71 9.54 -3.48
CA GLY A 455 -4.69 8.89 -4.35
C GLY A 455 -4.13 8.62 -5.76
N LEU A 456 -3.38 9.57 -6.32
CA LEU A 456 -2.70 9.41 -7.61
C LEU A 456 -1.59 8.36 -7.56
N LEU A 457 -0.76 8.38 -6.52
CA LEU A 457 0.32 7.40 -6.32
C LEU A 457 -0.24 5.99 -6.12
N LEU A 458 -1.33 5.83 -5.36
CA LEU A 458 -1.99 4.54 -5.16
C LEU A 458 -2.55 3.99 -6.48
N ALA A 459 -3.18 4.84 -7.29
CA ALA A 459 -3.67 4.47 -8.61
C ALA A 459 -2.54 4.07 -9.56
N LEU A 460 -1.46 4.86 -9.61
CA LEU A 460 -0.26 4.52 -10.39
C LEU A 460 0.34 3.18 -9.96
N ALA A 461 0.55 2.98 -8.66
CA ALA A 461 1.09 1.74 -8.11
C ALA A 461 0.20 0.54 -8.47
N THR A 462 -1.12 0.69 -8.40
CA THR A 462 -2.08 -0.35 -8.75
C THR A 462 -2.02 -0.69 -10.25
N VAL A 463 -1.92 0.32 -11.12
CA VAL A 463 -1.77 0.13 -12.58
C VAL A 463 -0.45 -0.55 -12.91
N LEU A 464 0.66 -0.17 -12.27
CA LEU A 464 1.96 -0.80 -12.47
C LEU A 464 1.97 -2.26 -11.95
N ALA A 465 1.33 -2.52 -10.81
CA ALA A 465 1.14 -3.87 -10.31
C ALA A 465 0.30 -4.73 -11.28
N ALA A 466 -0.78 -4.16 -11.82
CA ALA A 466 -1.60 -4.80 -12.85
C ALA A 466 -0.77 -5.14 -14.10
N ALA A 467 0.05 -4.21 -14.57
CA ALA A 467 0.96 -4.41 -15.70
C ALA A 467 2.03 -5.49 -15.42
N ALA A 468 2.54 -5.59 -14.19
CA ALA A 468 3.51 -6.61 -13.79
C ALA A 468 2.88 -8.01 -13.64
N VAL A 469 1.63 -8.08 -13.16
CA VAL A 469 0.92 -9.34 -12.89
C VAL A 469 0.30 -9.92 -14.16
N ALA A 470 -0.26 -9.10 -15.04
CA ALA A 470 -1.00 -9.57 -16.21
C ALA A 470 -0.22 -10.51 -17.15
N PRO A 471 1.08 -10.29 -17.44
CA PRO A 471 1.87 -11.20 -18.29
C PRO A 471 2.02 -12.61 -17.71
N ARG A 472 1.93 -12.75 -16.38
CA ARG A 472 2.07 -14.02 -15.65
C ARG A 472 0.72 -14.68 -15.36
N ALA A 473 -0.38 -13.99 -15.61
CA ALA A 473 -1.72 -14.50 -15.39
C ALA A 473 -2.20 -15.34 -16.58
N ARG A 474 -3.24 -16.16 -16.35
CA ARG A 474 -3.95 -16.86 -17.44
C ARG A 474 -4.46 -15.83 -18.45
N PRO A 475 -4.44 -16.10 -19.78
CA PRO A 475 -4.67 -15.08 -20.81
C PRO A 475 -5.95 -14.26 -20.60
N GLY A 476 -7.08 -14.92 -20.31
CA GLY A 476 -8.35 -14.23 -20.03
C GLY A 476 -8.36 -13.40 -18.74
N ARG A 477 -7.65 -13.84 -17.69
CA ARG A 477 -7.56 -13.10 -16.43
C ARG A 477 -6.57 -11.94 -16.55
N GLY A 478 -5.45 -12.15 -17.24
CA GLY A 478 -4.48 -11.10 -17.56
C GLY A 478 -5.10 -10.00 -18.42
N ALA A 479 -5.90 -10.37 -19.43
CA ALA A 479 -6.68 -9.41 -20.22
C ALA A 479 -7.61 -8.57 -19.34
N ALA A 480 -8.38 -9.20 -18.43
CA ALA A 480 -9.25 -8.49 -17.50
C ALA A 480 -8.48 -7.52 -16.56
N VAL A 481 -7.31 -7.92 -16.06
CA VAL A 481 -6.43 -7.03 -15.26
C VAL A 481 -6.01 -5.80 -16.06
N LEU A 482 -5.58 -5.98 -17.30
CA LEU A 482 -5.18 -4.87 -18.19
C LEU A 482 -6.37 -3.97 -18.55
N LEU A 483 -7.55 -4.55 -18.76
CA LEU A 483 -8.79 -3.77 -18.95
C LEU A 483 -9.12 -2.92 -17.73
N GLY A 484 -8.97 -3.46 -16.51
CA GLY A 484 -9.10 -2.69 -15.28
C GLY A 484 -8.14 -1.50 -15.23
N ALA A 485 -6.87 -1.70 -15.61
CA ALA A 485 -5.88 -0.62 -15.67
C ALA A 485 -6.23 0.45 -16.73
N ALA A 486 -6.76 0.04 -17.89
CA ALA A 486 -7.24 0.97 -18.91
C ALA A 486 -8.40 1.84 -18.38
N LEU A 487 -9.34 1.24 -17.64
CA LEU A 487 -10.49 1.93 -17.07
C LEU A 487 -10.07 2.93 -15.99
N VAL A 488 -9.04 2.63 -15.19
CA VAL A 488 -8.45 3.59 -14.23
C VAL A 488 -7.91 4.83 -14.96
N LEU A 489 -7.16 4.64 -16.06
CA LEU A 489 -6.65 5.75 -16.87
C LEU A 489 -7.76 6.53 -17.57
N ALA A 490 -8.83 5.86 -18.01
CA ALA A 490 -10.00 6.53 -18.58
C ALA A 490 -10.67 7.47 -17.55
N VAL A 491 -10.84 7.04 -16.29
CA VAL A 491 -11.34 7.91 -15.22
C VAL A 491 -10.38 9.08 -14.96
N ARG A 492 -9.06 8.85 -14.97
CA ARG A 492 -8.06 9.93 -14.85
C ARG A 492 -8.20 10.96 -15.99
N ALA A 493 -8.45 10.52 -17.22
CA ALA A 493 -8.67 11.42 -18.35
C ALA A 493 -9.94 12.26 -18.22
N LEU A 494 -11.00 11.73 -17.58
CA LEU A 494 -12.25 12.47 -17.34
C LEU A 494 -12.11 13.64 -16.36
N GLU A 495 -10.99 13.75 -15.63
CA GLU A 495 -10.76 14.90 -14.76
C GLU A 495 -10.79 16.22 -15.54
N TYR A 496 -10.18 16.30 -16.73
CA TYR A 496 -10.16 17.54 -17.52
C TYR A 496 -11.58 18.05 -17.83
N PRO A 497 -12.44 17.32 -18.57
CA PRO A 497 -13.75 17.84 -18.95
C PRO A 497 -14.66 18.10 -17.73
N LEU A 498 -14.49 17.37 -16.63
CA LEU A 498 -15.31 17.56 -15.43
C LEU A 498 -14.87 18.76 -14.59
N THR A 499 -13.59 19.12 -14.65
CA THR A 499 -13.00 20.17 -13.81
C THR A 499 -12.52 21.40 -14.57
N ALA A 500 -12.60 21.43 -15.91
CA ALA A 500 -12.16 22.55 -16.75
C ALA A 500 -12.69 23.91 -16.26
N ALA A 501 -13.97 23.99 -15.89
CA ALA A 501 -14.59 25.22 -15.42
C ALA A 501 -14.09 25.74 -14.05
N ARG A 502 -13.17 25.03 -13.38
CA ARG A 502 -12.54 25.49 -12.13
C ARG A 502 -11.50 26.60 -12.36
N ALA A 503 -11.01 26.77 -13.58
CA ALA A 503 -10.03 27.78 -13.93
C ALA A 503 -10.40 28.45 -15.25
N GLN A 504 -10.21 29.77 -15.32
CA GLN A 504 -10.38 30.51 -16.57
C GLN A 504 -9.33 30.04 -17.58
N ASP A 505 -9.71 29.95 -18.86
CA ASP A 505 -8.86 29.49 -19.96
C ASP A 505 -8.17 28.13 -19.71
N ALA A 506 -8.86 27.22 -19.00
CA ALA A 506 -8.36 25.88 -18.75
C ALA A 506 -8.12 25.12 -20.07
N THR A 507 -6.89 24.64 -20.24
CA THR A 507 -6.48 23.85 -21.41
C THR A 507 -6.07 22.43 -21.01
N PRO A 508 -6.15 21.46 -21.94
CA PRO A 508 -5.68 20.10 -21.71
C PRO A 508 -4.18 20.07 -21.37
N GLY A 509 -3.84 19.48 -20.22
CA GLY A 509 -2.46 19.19 -19.87
C GLY A 509 -1.93 17.92 -20.55
N PRO A 510 -0.60 17.70 -20.59
CA PRO A 510 -0.01 16.49 -21.18
C PRO A 510 -0.45 15.21 -20.47
N GLY A 511 -0.79 15.28 -19.18
CA GLY A 511 -1.31 14.13 -18.43
C GLY A 511 -2.61 13.58 -19.03
N LEU A 512 -3.46 14.42 -19.63
CA LEU A 512 -4.69 13.99 -20.32
C LEU A 512 -4.36 13.07 -21.49
N TRP A 513 -3.48 13.53 -22.38
CA TRP A 513 -3.12 12.81 -23.60
C TRP A 513 -2.42 11.49 -23.28
N LEU A 514 -1.56 11.49 -22.26
CA LEU A 514 -0.88 10.28 -21.78
C LEU A 514 -1.86 9.31 -21.12
N ALA A 515 -2.87 9.79 -20.40
CA ALA A 515 -3.93 8.95 -19.85
C ALA A 515 -4.74 8.26 -20.96
N LEU A 516 -5.13 9.01 -22.00
CA LEU A 516 -5.85 8.47 -23.16
C LEU A 516 -5.00 7.47 -23.94
N ALA A 517 -3.74 7.82 -24.26
CA ALA A 517 -2.82 6.94 -24.95
C ALA A 517 -2.52 5.66 -24.14
N GLY A 518 -2.32 5.80 -22.83
CA GLY A 518 -2.11 4.66 -21.92
C GLY A 518 -3.34 3.77 -21.82
N ALA A 519 -4.54 4.34 -21.77
CA ALA A 519 -5.79 3.58 -21.79
C ALA A 519 -5.92 2.76 -23.07
N LEU A 520 -5.66 3.37 -24.24
CA LEU A 520 -5.64 2.68 -25.54
C LEU A 520 -4.56 1.59 -25.62
N ALA A 521 -3.37 1.84 -25.07
CA ALA A 521 -2.30 0.85 -25.04
C ALA A 521 -2.66 -0.35 -24.15
N PHE A 522 -3.30 -0.13 -23.01
CA PHE A 522 -3.79 -1.22 -22.15
C PHE A 522 -4.94 -2.00 -22.77
N THR A 523 -5.87 -1.35 -23.49
CA THR A 523 -6.93 -2.07 -24.21
C THR A 523 -6.37 -2.91 -25.37
N ALA A 524 -5.36 -2.40 -26.09
CA ALA A 524 -4.63 -3.18 -27.09
C ALA A 524 -3.92 -4.38 -26.47
N ALA A 525 -3.21 -4.18 -25.35
CA ALA A 525 -2.55 -5.27 -24.61
C ALA A 525 -3.56 -6.31 -24.07
N CYS A 526 -4.75 -5.87 -23.67
CA CYS A 526 -5.88 -6.72 -23.30
C CYS A 526 -6.32 -7.57 -24.50
N ALA A 527 -6.59 -6.96 -25.66
CA ALA A 527 -7.00 -7.65 -26.87
C ALA A 527 -5.97 -8.72 -27.30
N LEU A 528 -4.69 -8.38 -27.32
CA LEU A 528 -3.59 -9.32 -27.62
C LEU A 528 -3.52 -10.50 -26.63
N ASN A 529 -3.88 -10.29 -25.36
CA ASN A 529 -3.95 -11.37 -24.39
C ASN A 529 -5.19 -12.26 -24.58
N THR A 530 -6.32 -11.72 -25.07
CA THR A 530 -7.49 -12.53 -25.37
C THR A 530 -7.29 -13.44 -26.58
N THR A 531 -6.58 -12.99 -27.62
CA THR A 531 -6.31 -13.79 -28.84
C THR A 531 -5.33 -14.94 -28.59
N ARG A 532 -4.49 -14.88 -27.55
CA ARG A 532 -3.70 -16.04 -27.10
C ARG A 532 -4.56 -17.24 -26.70
N ARG A 533 -5.81 -17.00 -26.30
CA ARG A 533 -6.74 -18.08 -25.89
C ARG A 533 -7.25 -18.89 -27.07
N THR A 534 -7.31 -18.30 -28.26
CA THR A 534 -7.90 -18.93 -29.45
C THR A 534 -6.92 -19.80 -30.23
N THR A 535 -5.61 -19.57 -30.08
CA THR A 535 -4.56 -20.34 -30.79
C THR A 535 -4.02 -21.55 -30.02
N SER A 536 -4.44 -21.75 -28.77
CA SER A 536 -4.03 -22.88 -27.93
C SER A 536 -5.12 -23.96 -27.75
N ARG A 537 -6.17 -23.91 -28.58
CA ARG A 537 -7.15 -24.98 -28.79
C ARG A 537 -6.94 -25.51 -30.18
#